data_AF-A0A5S4GP83-F1
#
_entry.id   AF-A0A5S4GP83-F1
#
_cell.length_a   1.000
_cell.length_b   1.000
_cell.length_c   1.000
_cell.angle_alpha   90.00
_cell.angle_beta   90.00
_cell.angle_gamma   90.00
#
_symmetry.space_group_name_H-M   'P 1'
#
loop_
_entity.id
_entity.type
_entity.pdbx_description
1 polymer ?
#
loop_
_entity_poly.entity_id
_entity_poly.type
_entity_poly.pdbx_seq_one_letter_code
_entity_poly.pdbx_strand_id
1 'polypeptide(L)'
;MGVPHGPCADPQHEDDSRQLRVRRLGAGPDRPGRHARAARRLLQEGEAVTPEQRIEELGLTLPAPVTPLASYVPTARTGDLVYTSGQVPMLEGKLHQTGKLGVDLGVDEGRAQARICVLNALAALKAEVGELSRVRRIVKVVVFVASAPDFIEQPQVANGASDLLAEVFGEQGKHARSAVGVAALPLDAPVEVELIAEVA
;
A
#
# COMPACT_ATOMS: atom_id res chain seq x y z
N MET A 1 31.17 -42.27 18.58
CA MET A 1 32.38 -41.77 19.26
C MET A 1 32.06 -40.39 19.79
N GLY A 2 31.93 -40.28 21.11
CA GLY A 2 31.55 -39.05 21.80
C GLY A 2 32.60 -38.63 22.82
N VAL A 3 32.43 -37.37 23.26
CA VAL A 3 32.94 -36.67 24.45
C VAL A 3 34.45 -36.40 24.54
N PRO A 4 34.91 -35.25 25.14
CA PRO A 4 34.35 -34.71 26.38
C PRO A 4 34.15 -33.19 26.52
N HIS A 5 33.15 -32.88 27.36
CA HIS A 5 32.98 -31.63 28.11
C HIS A 5 34.06 -31.51 29.20
N GLY A 6 34.67 -30.32 29.31
CA GLY A 6 35.48 -29.91 30.46
C GLY A 6 34.67 -29.09 31.48
N PRO A 7 35.13 -28.99 32.75
CA PRO A 7 34.25 -28.89 33.91
C PRO A 7 33.91 -27.48 34.38
N CYS A 8 32.81 -27.45 35.15
CA CYS A 8 32.31 -26.39 36.02
C CYS A 8 33.28 -26.10 37.18
N ALA A 9 33.54 -24.83 37.47
CA ALA A 9 34.03 -24.35 38.77
C ALA A 9 33.58 -22.90 39.00
N ASP A 10 32.82 -22.73 40.08
CA ASP A 10 32.58 -21.52 40.88
C ASP A 10 32.87 -21.99 42.34
N PRO A 11 33.03 -21.17 43.40
CA PRO A 11 32.89 -19.70 43.53
C PRO A 11 33.98 -19.06 44.44
N GLN A 12 33.67 -17.89 45.03
CA GLN A 12 34.30 -17.16 46.16
C GLN A 12 35.21 -15.96 45.74
N HIS A 13 35.28 -14.78 46.39
CA HIS A 13 35.12 -14.38 47.79
C HIS A 13 35.01 -12.82 47.90
N GLU A 14 34.50 -12.33 49.06
CA GLU A 14 34.69 -11.00 49.72
C GLU A 14 34.20 -9.71 49.03
N ASP A 15 33.17 -9.01 49.54
CA ASP A 15 33.13 -8.13 50.74
C ASP A 15 34.18 -7.01 50.75
N ASP A 16 33.75 -5.77 50.48
CA ASP A 16 34.36 -4.61 51.11
C ASP A 16 33.30 -3.54 51.41
N SER A 17 32.85 -3.62 52.65
CA SER A 17 32.09 -2.61 53.35
C SER A 17 33.02 -1.46 53.76
N ARG A 18 32.75 -0.24 53.27
CA ARG A 18 32.78 1.08 53.97
C ARG A 18 33.29 2.18 53.04
N GLN A 19 32.48 3.23 52.88
CA GLN A 19 32.79 4.50 53.54
C GLN A 19 31.64 5.51 53.45
N LEU A 20 31.38 6.09 54.62
CA LEU A 20 30.48 7.19 54.92
C LEU A 20 30.69 8.39 53.99
N ARG A 21 29.62 9.17 53.73
CA ARG A 21 29.55 10.58 54.21
C ARG A 21 28.24 11.32 53.86
N VAL A 22 27.73 11.95 54.92
CA VAL A 22 27.17 13.31 55.00
C VAL A 22 25.69 13.54 54.66
N ARG A 23 25.01 14.01 55.72
CA ARG A 23 23.66 14.58 55.84
C ARG A 23 23.33 15.63 54.77
N ARG A 24 22.04 15.69 54.37
CA ARG A 24 21.12 16.81 54.63
C ARG A 24 19.73 16.49 54.06
N LEU A 25 18.72 16.49 54.94
CA LEU A 25 17.31 16.60 54.56
C LEU A 25 17.04 18.07 54.20
N GLY A 26 16.70 18.31 52.95
CA GLY A 26 16.24 19.61 52.45
C GLY A 26 15.08 19.39 51.50
N ALA A 27 13.88 19.81 51.91
CA ALA A 27 12.69 19.86 51.08
C ALA A 27 12.87 20.92 49.98
N GLY A 28 12.75 20.50 48.72
CA GLY A 28 12.67 21.38 47.55
C GLY A 28 11.26 21.35 46.97
N PRO A 29 10.80 22.45 46.34
CA PRO A 29 9.42 22.59 45.91
C PRO A 29 9.10 21.67 44.73
N ASP A 30 7.84 21.25 44.73
CA ASP A 30 7.19 20.39 43.75
C ASP A 30 7.51 20.82 42.31
N ARG A 31 8.26 20.00 41.58
CA ARG A 31 8.51 20.21 40.14
C ARG A 31 7.30 19.66 39.39
N PRO A 32 6.58 20.47 38.58
CA PRO A 32 5.50 19.93 37.76
C PRO A 32 6.06 18.84 36.84
N GLY A 33 5.40 17.69 36.90
CA GLY A 33 5.97 16.40 36.53
C GLY A 33 6.52 16.30 35.11
N ARG A 34 7.61 15.52 34.99
CA ARG A 34 8.10 14.94 33.72
C ARG A 34 7.00 14.22 32.92
N HIS A 35 5.89 13.87 33.57
CA HIS A 35 4.71 13.26 32.98
C HIS A 35 3.95 14.19 32.01
N ALA A 36 3.97 15.51 32.18
CA ALA A 36 3.27 16.41 31.25
C ALA A 36 3.97 16.53 29.88
N ARG A 37 5.30 16.38 29.84
CA ARG A 37 6.08 16.33 28.59
C ARG A 37 5.97 14.98 27.90
N ALA A 38 5.88 13.88 28.64
CA ALA A 38 5.62 12.56 28.07
C ALA A 38 4.19 12.45 27.51
N ALA A 39 3.18 12.96 28.23
CA ALA A 39 1.79 12.99 27.77
C ALA A 39 1.58 13.86 26.53
N ARG A 40 2.29 15.00 26.41
CA ARG A 40 2.30 15.79 25.16
C ARG A 40 3.03 15.12 24.00
N ARG A 41 4.00 14.24 24.27
CA ARG A 41 4.71 13.46 23.23
C ARG A 41 3.89 12.26 22.75
N LEU A 42 2.97 11.78 23.57
CA LEU A 42 2.01 10.71 23.26
C LEU A 42 0.75 11.22 22.52
N LEU A 43 0.61 12.54 22.35
CA LEU A 43 -0.49 13.18 21.60
C LEU A 43 0.00 13.80 20.28
N GLN A 44 1.22 13.47 19.85
CA GLN A 44 1.84 13.96 18.61
C GLN A 44 2.67 12.85 17.93
N GLU A 45 2.16 11.63 17.91
CA GLU A 45 2.35 10.78 16.73
C GLU A 45 1.23 11.20 15.79
N GLY A 46 1.55 12.10 14.85
CA GLY A 46 0.57 12.62 13.91
C GLY A 46 -0.19 11.48 13.27
N GLU A 47 -1.52 11.56 13.30
CA GLU A 47 -2.40 10.63 12.61
C GLU A 47 -1.87 10.42 11.20
N ALA A 48 -1.36 9.21 10.92
CA ALA A 48 -0.69 8.93 9.68
C ALA A 48 -1.70 9.14 8.55
N VAL A 49 -1.34 9.97 7.56
CA VAL A 49 -2.23 10.29 6.43
C VAL A 49 -2.67 8.99 5.76
N THR A 50 -3.97 8.76 5.75
CA THR A 50 -4.59 7.55 5.20
C THR A 50 -4.47 7.52 3.67
N PRO A 51 -4.51 6.34 3.04
CA PRO A 51 -4.55 6.24 1.58
C PRO A 51 -5.70 7.06 0.95
N GLU A 52 -6.88 7.06 1.58
CA GLU A 52 -8.02 7.87 1.16
C GLU A 52 -7.71 9.36 1.17
N GLN A 53 -7.11 9.89 2.24
CA GLN A 53 -6.69 11.29 2.31
C GLN A 53 -5.65 11.65 1.25
N ARG A 54 -4.69 10.75 0.96
CA ARG A 54 -3.71 10.98 -0.12
C ARG A 54 -4.37 11.04 -1.50
N ILE A 55 -5.39 10.22 -1.74
CA ILE A 55 -6.17 10.27 -2.99
C ILE A 55 -6.84 11.66 -3.11
N GLU A 56 -7.43 12.16 -2.03
CA GLU A 56 -8.04 13.50 -2.00
C GLU A 56 -7.01 14.62 -2.22
N GLU A 57 -5.82 14.53 -1.59
CA GLU A 57 -4.72 15.49 -1.77
C GLU A 57 -4.19 15.56 -3.21
N LEU A 58 -4.28 14.45 -3.95
CA LEU A 58 -3.98 14.39 -5.39
C LEU A 58 -5.08 15.00 -6.27
N GLY A 59 -6.17 15.49 -5.67
CA GLY A 59 -7.34 16.01 -6.37
C GLY A 59 -8.18 14.92 -7.03
N LEU A 60 -8.05 13.67 -6.56
CA LEU A 60 -8.76 12.51 -7.08
C LEU A 60 -9.89 12.11 -6.15
N THR A 61 -10.85 11.34 -6.67
CA THR A 61 -11.93 10.75 -5.87
C THR A 61 -11.99 9.25 -6.15
N LEU A 62 -12.30 8.46 -5.11
CA LEU A 62 -12.62 7.06 -5.32
C LEU A 62 -14.02 6.96 -5.93
N PRO A 63 -14.17 6.31 -7.10
CA PRO A 63 -15.48 6.10 -7.68
C PRO A 63 -16.32 5.17 -6.79
N ALA A 64 -17.64 5.29 -6.90
CA ALA A 64 -18.51 4.30 -6.30
C ALA A 64 -18.18 2.92 -6.88
N PRO A 65 -18.12 1.85 -6.07
CA PRO A 65 -17.88 0.50 -6.56
C PRO A 65 -18.88 0.15 -7.67
N VAL A 66 -18.37 -0.23 -8.84
CA VAL A 66 -19.24 -0.57 -9.97
C VAL A 66 -19.91 -1.90 -9.68
N THR A 67 -21.23 -1.97 -9.89
CA THR A 67 -21.96 -3.24 -9.78
C THR A 67 -21.42 -4.22 -10.85
N PRO A 68 -21.15 -5.49 -10.53
CA PRO A 68 -20.58 -6.44 -11.47
C PRO A 68 -21.36 -6.51 -12.79
N LEU A 69 -20.64 -6.49 -13.91
CA LEU A 69 -21.23 -6.57 -15.25
C LEU A 69 -21.63 -8.01 -15.65
N ALA A 70 -21.25 -9.03 -14.88
CA ALA A 70 -21.55 -10.44 -15.16
C ALA A 70 -21.52 -11.31 -13.87
N SER A 71 -21.51 -12.65 -14.04
CA SER A 71 -21.57 -13.65 -12.98
C SER A 71 -20.27 -13.82 -12.14
N TYR A 72 -19.47 -12.76 -11.99
CA TYR A 72 -18.24 -12.75 -11.20
C TYR A 72 -18.27 -11.61 -10.16
N VAL A 73 -17.36 -11.66 -9.18
CA VAL A 73 -17.28 -10.66 -8.10
C VAL A 73 -16.15 -9.65 -8.34
N PRO A 74 -16.26 -8.38 -7.88
CA PRO A 74 -15.21 -7.38 -8.06
C PRO A 74 -13.91 -7.75 -7.32
N THR A 75 -14.06 -8.45 -6.20
CA THR A 75 -12.98 -8.90 -5.32
C THR A 75 -13.22 -10.31 -4.81
N ALA A 76 -12.15 -11.05 -4.57
CA ALA A 76 -12.18 -12.32 -3.86
C ALA A 76 -11.05 -12.38 -2.82
N ARG A 77 -11.39 -12.75 -1.57
CA ARG A 77 -10.43 -12.85 -0.47
C ARG A 77 -10.12 -14.30 -0.12
N THR A 78 -8.84 -14.60 0.09
CA THR A 78 -8.37 -15.87 0.67
C THR A 78 -7.26 -15.61 1.68
N GLY A 79 -7.54 -15.89 2.96
CA GLY A 79 -6.65 -15.49 4.05
C GLY A 79 -6.44 -13.97 4.07
N ASP A 80 -5.17 -13.56 4.01
CA ASP A 80 -4.77 -12.14 4.02
C ASP A 80 -4.62 -11.57 2.61
N LEU A 81 -4.92 -12.32 1.56
CA LEU A 81 -4.83 -11.85 0.17
C LEU A 81 -6.20 -11.51 -0.39
N VAL A 82 -6.33 -10.31 -0.94
CA VAL A 82 -7.47 -9.86 -1.74
C VAL A 82 -7.04 -9.74 -3.19
N TYR A 83 -7.77 -10.41 -4.07
CA TYR A 83 -7.63 -10.33 -5.52
C TYR A 83 -8.73 -9.44 -6.07
N THR A 84 -8.39 -8.47 -6.92
CA THR A 84 -9.40 -7.76 -7.70
C THR A 84 -9.62 -8.48 -9.03
N SER A 85 -10.84 -8.47 -9.53
CA SER A 85 -11.08 -8.69 -10.96
C SER A 85 -10.47 -7.55 -11.78
N GLY A 86 -10.34 -7.74 -13.10
CA GLY A 86 -9.88 -6.71 -14.01
C GLY A 86 -10.72 -5.44 -13.96
N GLN A 87 -10.03 -4.31 -13.84
CA GLN A 87 -10.62 -2.97 -13.76
C GLN A 87 -10.26 -2.16 -14.99
N VAL A 88 -11.27 -1.73 -15.72
CA VAL A 88 -11.16 -0.85 -16.91
C VAL A 88 -11.38 0.61 -16.51
N PRO A 89 -11.00 1.63 -17.32
CA PRO A 89 -10.99 3.03 -16.90
C PRO A 89 -12.41 3.64 -16.95
N MET A 90 -13.28 3.19 -16.07
CA MET A 90 -14.63 3.74 -15.88
C MET A 90 -14.58 5.04 -15.09
N LEU A 91 -15.29 6.06 -15.58
CA LEU A 91 -15.67 7.27 -14.85
C LEU A 91 -17.17 7.48 -14.99
N GLU A 92 -17.86 7.75 -13.88
CA GLU A 92 -19.32 7.99 -13.87
C GLU A 92 -20.13 6.89 -14.60
N GLY A 93 -19.67 5.64 -14.49
CA GLY A 93 -20.33 4.47 -15.09
C GLY A 93 -20.11 4.29 -16.60
N LYS A 94 -19.19 5.05 -17.22
CA LYS A 94 -18.83 4.93 -18.63
C LYS A 94 -17.32 4.79 -18.80
N LEU A 95 -16.89 4.12 -19.86
CA LEU A 95 -15.47 4.15 -20.23
C LEU A 95 -15.05 5.58 -20.53
N HIS A 96 -13.94 6.00 -19.95
CA HIS A 96 -13.37 7.33 -20.16
C HIS A 96 -12.85 7.49 -21.60
N GLN A 97 -12.20 6.46 -22.14
CA GLN A 97 -11.74 6.39 -23.53
C GLN A 97 -11.80 4.94 -24.04
N THR A 98 -11.82 4.79 -25.37
CA THR A 98 -11.80 3.51 -26.09
C THR A 98 -10.69 3.50 -27.14
N GLY A 99 -10.27 2.31 -27.56
CA GLY A 99 -9.30 2.13 -28.64
C GLY A 99 -7.96 1.55 -28.16
N LYS A 100 -6.94 1.60 -29.04
CA LYS A 100 -5.66 0.92 -28.83
C LYS A 100 -4.47 1.86 -28.80
N LEU A 101 -3.49 1.50 -27.98
CA LEU A 101 -2.20 2.15 -27.93
C LEU A 101 -1.41 1.89 -29.21
N GLY A 102 -0.86 2.96 -29.79
CA GLY A 102 -0.17 2.92 -31.08
C GLY A 102 -1.10 3.01 -32.30
N VAL A 103 -2.43 3.12 -32.09
CA VAL A 103 -3.40 3.39 -33.15
C VAL A 103 -4.21 4.64 -32.80
N ASP A 104 -4.96 4.59 -31.71
CA ASP A 104 -5.91 5.61 -31.29
C ASP A 104 -5.36 6.46 -30.14
N LEU A 105 -4.56 5.86 -29.25
CA LEU A 105 -3.98 6.50 -28.07
C LEU A 105 -2.46 6.44 -28.07
N GLY A 106 -1.84 7.50 -27.51
CA GLY A 106 -0.43 7.56 -27.17
C GLY A 106 -0.12 7.08 -25.75
N VAL A 107 1.17 7.02 -25.41
CA VAL A 107 1.65 6.54 -24.10
C VAL A 107 1.07 7.35 -22.94
N ASP A 108 1.07 8.68 -23.04
CA ASP A 108 0.60 9.55 -21.94
C ASP A 108 -0.90 9.40 -21.68
N GLU A 109 -1.70 9.25 -22.74
CA GLU A 109 -3.13 8.95 -22.63
C GLU A 109 -3.33 7.58 -21.96
N GLY A 110 -2.55 6.58 -22.37
CA GLY A 110 -2.53 5.26 -21.74
C GLY A 110 -2.18 5.31 -20.26
N ARG A 111 -1.18 6.10 -19.86
CA ARG A 111 -0.81 6.31 -18.44
C ARG A 111 -1.97 6.88 -17.65
N ALA A 112 -2.70 7.85 -18.21
CA ALA A 112 -3.90 8.40 -17.59
C ALA A 112 -4.99 7.33 -17.42
N GLN A 113 -5.21 6.47 -18.43
CA GLN A 113 -6.17 5.36 -18.30
C GLN A 113 -5.75 4.35 -17.23
N ALA A 114 -4.47 4.00 -17.15
CA ALA A 114 -3.95 3.10 -16.12
C ALA A 114 -4.17 3.65 -14.70
N ARG A 115 -4.06 4.97 -14.49
CA ARG A 115 -4.39 5.63 -13.23
C ARG A 115 -5.87 5.45 -12.87
N ILE A 116 -6.77 5.65 -13.82
CA ILE A 116 -8.22 5.45 -13.60
C ILE A 116 -8.52 3.98 -13.25
N CYS A 117 -7.89 3.03 -13.95
CA CYS A 117 -8.04 1.60 -13.64
C CYS A 117 -7.63 1.29 -12.20
N VAL A 118 -6.53 1.88 -11.72
CA VAL A 118 -6.10 1.72 -10.32
C VAL A 118 -7.10 2.35 -9.36
N LEU A 119 -7.64 3.54 -9.63
CA LEU A 119 -8.68 4.13 -8.77
C LEU A 119 -9.91 3.21 -8.65
N ASN A 120 -10.33 2.60 -9.75
CA ASN A 120 -11.42 1.62 -9.76
C ASN A 120 -11.07 0.37 -8.93
N ALA A 121 -9.83 -0.12 -9.04
CA ALA A 121 -9.35 -1.25 -8.25
C ALA A 121 -9.28 -0.93 -6.75
N LEU A 122 -8.85 0.29 -6.38
CA LEU A 122 -8.83 0.75 -4.99
C LEU A 122 -10.24 0.95 -4.44
N ALA A 123 -11.20 1.40 -5.25
CA ALA A 123 -12.61 1.47 -4.84
C ALA A 123 -13.18 0.06 -4.54
N ALA A 124 -12.91 -0.92 -5.41
CA ALA A 124 -13.31 -2.30 -5.20
C ALA A 124 -12.63 -2.91 -3.94
N LEU A 125 -11.34 -2.65 -3.76
CA LEU A 125 -10.60 -3.08 -2.57
C LEU A 125 -11.15 -2.44 -1.30
N LYS A 126 -11.43 -1.13 -1.31
CA LYS A 126 -12.04 -0.43 -0.17
C LYS A 126 -13.41 -1.02 0.17
N ALA A 127 -14.22 -1.37 -0.82
CA ALA A 127 -15.51 -2.03 -0.59
C ALA A 127 -15.35 -3.39 0.12
N GLU A 128 -14.30 -4.16 -0.21
CA GLU A 128 -13.99 -5.44 0.43
C GLU A 128 -13.51 -5.27 1.88
N VAL A 129 -12.59 -4.31 2.14
CA VAL A 129 -11.90 -4.23 3.43
C VAL A 129 -12.41 -3.12 4.37
N GLY A 130 -13.29 -2.25 3.88
CA GLY A 130 -13.80 -1.05 4.56
C GLY A 130 -12.88 0.16 4.41
N GLU A 131 -11.64 0.06 4.91
CA GLU A 131 -10.64 1.14 4.88
C GLU A 131 -9.34 0.67 4.21
N LEU A 132 -8.81 1.46 3.28
CA LEU A 132 -7.57 1.15 2.56
C LEU A 132 -6.35 1.16 3.48
N SER A 133 -6.44 1.80 4.65
CA SER A 133 -5.43 1.71 5.70
C SER A 133 -5.21 0.28 6.23
N ARG A 134 -6.10 -0.66 5.88
CA ARG A 134 -5.92 -2.10 6.19
C ARG A 134 -5.04 -2.83 5.17
N VAL A 135 -4.69 -2.21 4.05
CA VAL A 135 -3.74 -2.78 3.09
C VAL A 135 -2.35 -2.72 3.70
N ARG A 136 -1.72 -3.88 3.89
CA ARG A 136 -0.32 -3.97 4.34
C ARG A 136 0.65 -3.74 3.19
N ARG A 137 0.30 -4.24 1.99
CA ARG A 137 1.13 -4.16 0.79
C ARG A 137 0.34 -4.46 -0.48
N ILE A 138 0.68 -3.78 -1.58
CA ILE A 138 0.33 -4.24 -2.92
C ILE A 138 1.35 -5.30 -3.35
N VAL A 139 0.91 -6.55 -3.47
CA VAL A 139 1.78 -7.70 -3.77
C VAL A 139 2.14 -7.71 -5.25
N LYS A 140 1.13 -7.61 -6.12
CA LYS A 140 1.30 -7.70 -7.57
C LYS A 140 0.29 -6.83 -8.30
N VAL A 141 0.73 -6.28 -9.43
CA VAL A 141 -0.11 -5.57 -10.41
C VAL A 141 0.07 -6.23 -11.77
N VAL A 142 -1.03 -6.47 -12.48
CA VAL A 142 -1.00 -6.85 -13.89
C VAL A 142 -1.72 -5.77 -14.69
N VAL A 143 -1.03 -5.27 -15.71
CA VAL A 143 -1.56 -4.25 -16.62
C VAL A 143 -1.65 -4.84 -18.01
N PHE A 144 -2.87 -4.95 -18.50
CA PHE A 144 -3.17 -5.31 -19.88
C PHE A 144 -3.37 -4.04 -20.69
N VAL A 145 -2.65 -3.91 -21.80
CA VAL A 145 -2.70 -2.71 -22.65
C VAL A 145 -3.17 -3.15 -24.03
N ALA A 146 -4.34 -2.70 -24.46
CA ALA A 146 -4.82 -2.95 -25.81
C ALA A 146 -3.86 -2.25 -26.79
N SER A 147 -3.09 -3.02 -27.54
CA SER A 147 -1.90 -2.54 -28.25
C SER A 147 -1.97 -2.85 -29.74
N ALA A 148 -1.44 -1.95 -30.58
CA ALA A 148 -1.02 -2.30 -31.93
C ALA A 148 0.04 -3.43 -31.89
N PRO A 149 0.16 -4.26 -32.94
CA PRO A 149 1.14 -5.36 -32.97
C PRO A 149 2.61 -4.92 -32.78
N ASP A 150 2.93 -3.69 -33.16
CA ASP A 150 4.27 -3.09 -33.11
C ASP A 150 4.46 -2.13 -31.91
N PHE A 151 3.41 -1.91 -31.11
CA PHE A 151 3.52 -1.11 -29.89
C PHE A 151 4.23 -1.91 -28.80
N ILE A 152 5.30 -1.34 -28.23
CA ILE A 152 6.18 -2.01 -27.24
C ILE A 152 6.37 -1.19 -25.96
N GLU A 153 5.60 -0.12 -25.78
CA GLU A 153 5.72 0.81 -24.64
C GLU A 153 4.69 0.52 -23.53
N GLN A 154 4.21 -0.73 -23.43
CA GLN A 154 3.32 -1.14 -22.34
C GLN A 154 3.93 -0.89 -20.95
N PRO A 155 5.25 -1.07 -20.71
CA PRO A 155 5.85 -0.71 -19.42
C PRO A 155 5.67 0.76 -19.05
N GLN A 156 5.72 1.68 -20.02
CA GLN A 156 5.56 3.12 -19.83
C GLN A 156 4.09 3.44 -19.50
N VAL A 157 3.14 2.83 -20.21
CA VAL A 157 1.70 2.92 -19.90
C VAL A 157 1.41 2.42 -18.49
N ALA A 158 1.97 1.25 -18.13
CA ALA A 158 1.83 0.64 -16.81
C ALA A 158 2.42 1.48 -15.67
N ASN A 159 3.34 2.42 -15.95
CA ASN A 159 3.83 3.35 -14.94
C ASN A 159 2.71 4.23 -14.40
N GLY A 160 1.67 4.55 -15.19
CA GLY A 160 0.50 5.27 -14.66
C GLY A 160 -0.12 4.56 -13.45
N ALA A 161 -0.27 3.24 -13.52
CA ALA A 161 -0.76 2.44 -12.40
C ALA A 161 0.25 2.41 -11.23
N SER A 162 1.52 2.18 -11.53
CA SER A 162 2.55 2.04 -10.49
C SER A 162 2.83 3.35 -9.73
N ASP A 163 2.87 4.46 -10.44
CA ASP A 163 3.11 5.80 -9.90
C ASP A 163 1.98 6.16 -8.93
N LEU A 164 0.71 5.95 -9.32
CA LEU A 164 -0.43 6.24 -8.43
C LEU A 164 -0.42 5.37 -7.17
N LEU A 165 -0.12 4.07 -7.28
CA LEU A 165 -0.01 3.21 -6.10
C LEU A 165 1.11 3.66 -5.15
N ALA A 166 2.23 4.15 -5.70
CA ALA A 166 3.32 4.70 -4.90
C ALA A 166 2.94 6.04 -4.25
N GLU A 167 2.24 6.93 -4.96
CA GLU A 167 1.71 8.19 -4.43
C GLU A 167 0.74 7.92 -3.25
N VAL A 168 -0.14 6.93 -3.40
CA VAL A 168 -1.17 6.61 -2.39
C VAL A 168 -0.62 5.80 -1.22
N PHE A 169 0.17 4.75 -1.44
CA PHE A 169 0.61 3.84 -0.37
C PHE A 169 2.07 4.02 0.06
N GLY A 170 2.85 4.86 -0.62
CA GLY A 170 4.29 4.98 -0.36
C GLY A 170 5.00 3.64 -0.55
N GLU A 171 5.83 3.25 0.42
CA GLU A 171 6.57 1.98 0.39
C GLU A 171 5.65 0.75 0.28
N GLN A 172 4.46 0.78 0.88
CA GLN A 172 3.48 -0.31 0.80
C GLN A 172 2.88 -0.45 -0.62
N GLY A 173 3.01 0.59 -1.44
CA GLY A 173 2.59 0.59 -2.84
C GLY A 173 3.57 -0.13 -3.76
N LYS A 174 4.78 -0.50 -3.32
CA LYS A 174 5.76 -1.20 -4.17
C LYS A 174 5.39 -2.67 -4.39
N HIS A 175 5.28 -3.06 -5.66
CA HIS A 175 4.72 -4.32 -6.10
C HIS A 175 5.56 -5.02 -7.18
N ALA A 176 5.38 -6.33 -7.31
CA ALA A 176 5.76 -7.03 -8.53
C ALA A 176 4.81 -6.62 -9.67
N ARG A 177 5.27 -6.61 -10.93
CA ARG A 177 4.45 -6.16 -12.06
C ARG A 177 4.58 -7.04 -13.30
N SER A 178 3.48 -7.20 -14.01
CA SER A 178 3.45 -7.62 -15.43
C SER A 178 2.78 -6.52 -16.25
N ALA A 179 3.37 -6.16 -17.39
CA ALA A 179 2.80 -5.21 -18.34
C ALA A 179 2.83 -5.88 -19.72
N VAL A 180 1.66 -6.15 -20.29
CA VAL A 180 1.55 -6.97 -21.51
C VAL A 180 0.64 -6.32 -22.53
N GLY A 181 1.03 -6.41 -23.81
CA GLY A 181 0.17 -6.04 -24.92
C GLY A 181 -0.87 -7.11 -25.18
N VAL A 182 -2.13 -6.71 -25.34
CA VAL A 182 -3.23 -7.60 -25.73
C VAL A 182 -3.91 -7.08 -26.99
N ALA A 183 -4.54 -7.99 -27.74
CA ALA A 183 -5.18 -7.63 -28.99
C ALA A 183 -6.39 -6.72 -28.79
N ALA A 184 -7.19 -6.93 -27.74
CA ALA A 184 -8.34 -6.11 -27.37
C ALA A 184 -8.71 -6.39 -25.91
N LEU A 185 -9.48 -5.48 -25.32
CA LEU A 185 -10.06 -5.62 -23.98
C LEU A 185 -11.59 -5.46 -24.04
N PRO A 186 -12.33 -5.88 -23.01
CA PRO A 186 -13.77 -5.69 -22.94
C PRO A 186 -14.17 -4.23 -23.18
N LEU A 187 -15.30 -4.02 -23.86
CA LEU A 187 -15.86 -2.70 -24.17
C LEU A 187 -14.94 -1.79 -25.00
N ASP A 188 -13.91 -2.35 -25.64
CA ASP A 188 -12.85 -1.62 -26.34
C ASP A 188 -12.02 -0.71 -25.42
N ALA A 189 -11.86 -1.10 -24.16
CA ALA A 189 -11.02 -0.37 -23.22
C ALA A 189 -9.53 -0.36 -23.66
N PRO A 190 -8.81 0.75 -23.46
CA PRO A 190 -7.40 0.84 -23.82
C PRO A 190 -6.47 0.16 -22.80
N VAL A 191 -6.89 0.11 -21.53
CA VAL A 191 -6.11 -0.47 -20.42
C VAL A 191 -7.06 -1.22 -19.48
N GLU A 192 -6.57 -2.31 -18.90
CA GLU A 192 -7.22 -3.04 -17.81
C GLU A 192 -6.17 -3.39 -16.75
N VAL A 193 -6.51 -3.20 -15.47
CA VAL A 193 -5.61 -3.45 -14.33
C VAL A 193 -6.25 -4.39 -13.32
N GLU A 194 -5.50 -5.37 -12.85
CA GLU A 194 -5.84 -6.18 -11.67
C GLU A 194 -4.74 -6.07 -10.61
N LEU A 195 -5.15 -6.19 -9.33
CA LEU A 195 -4.29 -6.06 -8.17
C LEU A 195 -4.41 -7.30 -7.26
N ILE A 196 -3.31 -7.65 -6.62
CA ILE A 196 -3.29 -8.53 -5.45
C ILE A 196 -2.79 -7.70 -4.27
N ALA A 197 -3.60 -7.56 -3.24
CA ALA A 197 -3.27 -6.83 -2.03
C ALA A 197 -3.20 -7.78 -0.82
N GLU A 198 -2.18 -7.60 0.02
CA GLU A 198 -2.13 -8.19 1.35
C GLU A 198 -2.82 -7.25 2.33
N VAL A 199 -3.72 -7.76 3.15
CA VAL A 199 -4.59 -6.97 4.03
C VAL A 199 -4.59 -7.51 5.47
N ALA A 200 -4.97 -6.66 6.42
CA ALA A 200 -5.03 -6.99 7.84
C ALA A 200 -6.29 -7.71 8.32
#